data_AF-A0A920SG97-F1
#
_entry.id   AF-A0A920SG97-F1
#
_cell.length_a   1.000
_cell.length_b   1.000
_cell.length_c   1.000
_cell.angle_alpha   90.00
_cell.angle_beta   90.00
_cell.angle_gamma   90.00
#
_symmetry.space_group_name_H-M   'P 1'
#
loop_
_entity.id
_entity.type
_entity.pdbx_description
1 polymer ?
#
loop_
_entity_poly.entity_id
_entity_poly.type
_entity_poly.pdbx_seq_one_letter_code
_entity_poly.pdbx_strand_id
1 'polypeptide(L)'
;MKDNPLNEEGKSSRRKIVDSFEINLNRCILCGICVEVCNFDAIVMTHEHEMSTYSRNGDRVDLPTFLRLVISFRRQPIGFLRPSELRKVKSLILSCGFYV
;
A
#
# COMPACT_ATOMS: atom_id res chain seq x y z
N MET A 1 -11.10 -7.50 -10.55
CA MET A 1 -10.81 -8.56 -9.55
C MET A 1 -11.24 -9.88 -10.15
N LYS A 2 -10.43 -10.92 -10.00
CA LYS A 2 -10.72 -12.29 -10.43
C LYS A 2 -10.78 -13.19 -9.21
N ASP A 3 -11.53 -14.28 -9.30
CA ASP A 3 -11.54 -15.30 -8.26
C ASP A 3 -10.19 -16.04 -8.25
N ASN A 4 -9.73 -16.41 -7.07
CA ASN A 4 -8.45 -17.08 -6.90
C ASN A 4 -8.66 -18.61 -7.02
N PRO A 5 -8.17 -19.26 -8.08
CA PRO A 5 -8.33 -20.71 -8.23
C PRO A 5 -7.67 -21.50 -7.09
N LEU A 6 -6.58 -20.96 -6.51
CA LEU A 6 -5.89 -21.60 -5.36
C LEU A 6 -6.71 -21.57 -4.07
N ASN A 7 -7.78 -20.78 -4.00
CA ASN A 7 -8.68 -20.78 -2.86
C ASN A 7 -9.71 -21.90 -2.94
N GLU A 8 -10.12 -22.28 -4.15
CA GLU A 8 -10.98 -23.45 -4.38
C GLU A 8 -10.25 -24.75 -4.06
N GLU A 9 -8.96 -24.81 -4.40
CA GLU A 9 -8.07 -25.91 -4.06
C GLU A 9 -7.67 -25.97 -2.56
N GLY A 10 -8.15 -25.02 -1.73
CA GLY A 10 -7.81 -24.93 -0.30
C GLY A 10 -6.36 -24.56 0.01
N LYS A 11 -5.54 -24.25 -1.01
CA LYS A 11 -4.12 -23.89 -0.86
C LYS A 11 -3.90 -22.45 -0.41
N SER A 12 -4.88 -21.59 -0.56
CA SER A 12 -4.79 -20.18 -0.18
C SER A 12 -6.07 -19.69 0.49
N SER A 13 -5.95 -18.81 1.48
CA SER A 13 -7.10 -18.22 2.18
C SER A 13 -7.72 -17.01 1.45
N ARG A 14 -7.11 -16.57 0.35
CA ARG A 14 -7.52 -15.37 -0.38
C ARG A 14 -8.54 -15.71 -1.46
N ARG A 15 -9.77 -15.25 -1.33
CA ARG A 15 -10.85 -15.52 -2.29
C ARG A 15 -10.70 -14.79 -3.63
N LYS A 16 -10.23 -13.54 -3.63
CA LYS A 16 -10.13 -12.69 -4.82
C LYS A 16 -8.73 -12.12 -5.02
N ILE A 17 -8.32 -11.99 -6.27
CA ILE A 17 -7.06 -11.39 -6.72
C ILE A 17 -7.37 -10.13 -7.55
N VAL A 18 -6.53 -9.11 -7.40
CA VAL A 18 -6.58 -7.90 -8.22
C VAL A 18 -5.90 -8.19 -9.56
N ASP A 19 -6.61 -7.94 -10.65
CA ASP A 19 -6.14 -8.22 -12.02
C ASP A 19 -5.49 -6.97 -12.63
N SER A 20 -6.16 -5.82 -12.48
CA SER A 20 -5.68 -4.51 -12.88
C SER A 20 -5.87 -3.52 -11.77
N PHE A 21 -4.93 -2.58 -11.67
CA PHE A 21 -4.96 -1.45 -10.77
C PHE A 21 -4.22 -0.30 -11.46
N GLU A 22 -4.85 0.87 -11.51
CA GLU A 22 -4.27 2.06 -12.13
C GLU A 22 -4.55 3.25 -11.21
N ILE A 23 -3.53 4.08 -10.99
CA ILE A 23 -3.68 5.38 -10.35
C ILE A 23 -3.26 6.46 -11.35
N ASN A 24 -4.13 7.46 -11.53
CA ASN A 24 -3.82 8.63 -12.32
C ASN A 24 -3.28 9.75 -11.42
N LEU A 25 -1.96 9.96 -11.42
CA LEU A 25 -1.33 10.97 -10.56
C LEU A 25 -1.72 12.40 -10.98
N ASN A 26 -2.05 12.63 -12.25
CA ASN A 26 -2.53 13.94 -12.73
C ASN A 26 -3.91 14.34 -12.22
N ARG A 27 -4.68 13.39 -11.66
CA ARG A 27 -5.98 13.64 -11.02
C ARG A 27 -5.94 13.42 -9.51
N CYS A 28 -4.85 12.85 -8.99
CA CYS A 28 -4.70 12.56 -7.58
C CYS A 28 -4.40 13.86 -6.82
N ILE A 29 -5.14 14.12 -5.75
CA ILE A 29 -4.90 15.28 -4.86
C ILE A 29 -4.00 14.94 -3.66
N LEU A 30 -3.40 13.74 -3.66
CA LEU A 30 -2.49 13.28 -2.60
C LEU A 30 -3.07 13.33 -1.18
N CYS A 31 -4.37 13.05 -1.05
CA CYS A 31 -5.10 13.16 0.22
C CYS A 31 -4.90 12.00 1.22
N GLY A 32 -4.28 10.89 0.82
CA GLY A 32 -4.05 9.74 1.71
C GLY A 32 -5.25 8.82 1.98
N ILE A 33 -6.46 9.16 1.51
CA ILE A 33 -7.69 8.37 1.76
C ILE A 33 -7.55 6.92 1.28
N CYS A 34 -6.85 6.69 0.17
CA CYS A 34 -6.64 5.34 -0.35
C CYS A 34 -5.81 4.44 0.58
N VAL A 35 -4.92 5.03 1.39
CA VAL A 35 -4.10 4.33 2.39
C VAL A 35 -4.96 3.98 3.60
N GLU A 36 -5.77 4.93 4.07
CA GLU A 36 -6.61 4.74 5.26
C GLU A 36 -7.72 3.70 5.06
N VAL A 37 -8.34 3.68 3.88
CA VAL A 37 -9.42 2.75 3.55
C VAL A 37 -8.88 1.33 3.26
N CYS A 38 -7.56 1.17 3.08
CA CYS A 38 -6.99 -0.13 2.74
C CYS A 38 -6.94 -1.07 3.93
N ASN A 39 -7.90 -2.01 3.99
CA ASN A 39 -7.96 -3.04 5.05
C ASN A 39 -6.78 -4.04 5.06
N PHE A 40 -5.96 -4.06 4.00
CA PHE A 40 -4.87 -5.02 3.83
C PHE A 40 -3.49 -4.39 3.89
N ASP A 41 -3.38 -3.09 4.15
CA ASP A 41 -2.12 -2.33 4.07
C ASP A 41 -1.37 -2.55 2.74
N ALA A 42 -2.10 -2.68 1.62
CA ALA A 42 -1.55 -3.00 0.31
C ALA A 42 -0.99 -1.79 -0.45
N ILE A 43 -1.39 -0.58 -0.05
CA ILE A 43 -0.95 0.69 -0.62
C ILE A 43 -0.44 1.61 0.49
N VAL A 44 0.67 2.30 0.23
CA VAL A 44 1.28 3.28 1.12
C VAL A 44 1.74 4.47 0.27
N MET A 45 1.64 5.67 0.81
CA MET A 45 2.18 6.87 0.17
C MET A 45 3.67 7.04 0.49
N THR A 46 4.46 7.30 -0.54
CA THR A 46 5.88 7.66 -0.42
C THR A 46 6.03 9.18 -0.37
N HIS A 47 7.21 9.66 0.03
CA HIS A 47 7.55 11.10 0.02
C HIS A 47 8.18 11.56 -1.32
N GLU A 48 8.16 10.68 -2.31
CA GLU A 48 8.69 10.93 -3.65
C GLU A 48 7.73 11.86 -4.41
N HIS A 49 8.22 13.04 -4.77
CA HIS A 49 7.44 14.09 -5.43
C HIS A 49 7.97 14.42 -6.84
N GLU A 50 9.14 13.88 -7.20
CA GLU A 50 9.84 14.18 -8.46
C GLU A 50 9.51 13.14 -9.56
N MET A 51 8.21 12.93 -9.82
CA MET A 51 7.73 11.98 -10.83
C MET A 51 7.00 12.67 -11.99
N SER A 52 7.43 13.86 -12.38
CA SER A 52 6.81 14.60 -13.48
C SER A 52 7.17 14.01 -14.84
N THR A 53 6.18 13.83 -15.72
CA THR A 53 6.41 13.46 -17.12
C THR A 53 5.93 14.56 -18.08
N TYR A 54 6.49 14.57 -19.30
CA TYR A 54 6.09 15.52 -20.35
C TYR A 54 4.78 15.14 -21.06
N SER A 55 4.35 13.89 -20.93
CA SER A 55 3.13 13.40 -21.57
C SER A 55 1.95 13.57 -20.62
N ARG A 56 0.81 14.06 -21.13
CA ARG A 56 -0.44 14.20 -20.35
C ARG A 56 -0.87 12.91 -19.66
N ASN A 57 -0.54 11.77 -20.26
CA ASN A 57 -0.89 10.45 -19.75
C ASN A 57 0.32 9.69 -19.16
N GLY A 58 1.50 10.33 -19.08
CA GLY A 58 2.72 9.68 -18.60
C GLY A 58 2.71 9.36 -17.10
N ASP A 59 1.92 10.09 -16.30
CA ASP A 59 1.82 9.90 -14.85
C ASP A 59 0.70 8.93 -14.44
N ARG A 60 0.35 7.99 -15.33
CA ARG A 60 -0.53 6.86 -15.01
C ARG A 60 0.31 5.70 -14.52
N VAL A 61 0.03 5.24 -13.31
CA VAL A 61 0.76 4.17 -12.66
C VAL A 61 -0.08 2.91 -12.67
N ASP A 62 0.29 1.97 -13.53
CA ASP A 62 -0.30 0.63 -13.58
C ASP A 62 0.28 -0.28 -12.49
N LEU A 63 -0.44 -1.35 -12.17
CA LEU A 63 -0.04 -2.37 -11.20
C LEU A 63 1.42 -2.85 -11.30
N PRO A 64 1.99 -3.20 -12.47
CA PRO A 64 3.40 -3.62 -12.56
C PRO A 64 4.38 -2.48 -12.23
N THR A 65 4.04 -1.26 -12.61
CA THR A 65 4.85 -0.07 -12.30
C THR A 65 4.74 0.27 -10.81
N PHE A 66 3.54 0.19 -10.25
CA PHE A 66 3.28 0.35 -8.82
C PHE A 66 4.12 -0.64 -7.99
N LEU A 67 4.11 -1.93 -8.35
CA LEU A 67 4.90 -2.96 -7.66
C LEU A 67 6.41 -2.69 -7.72
N ARG A 68 6.92 -2.20 -8.86
CA ARG A 68 8.33 -1.80 -9.00
C ARG A 68 8.69 -0.64 -8.06
N LEU A 69 7.86 0.41 -8.02
CA LEU A 69 8.05 1.55 -7.14
C LEU A 69 8.08 1.10 -5.67
N VAL A 70 7.14 0.25 -5.25
CA VAL A 70 7.09 -0.28 -3.88
C VAL A 70 8.37 -1.05 -3.51
N ILE A 71 8.95 -1.83 -4.43
CA ILE A 71 10.21 -2.55 -4.17
C ILE A 71 11.37 -1.57 -4.02
N SER A 72 11.44 -0.54 -4.87
CA SER A 72 12.50 0.48 -4.82
C SER A 72 12.45 1.31 -3.53
N PHE A 73 11.24 1.68 -3.09
CA PHE A 73 11.04 2.57 -1.93
C PHE A 73 10.83 1.85 -0.59
N ARG A 74 10.98 0.52 -0.55
CA ARG A 74 10.86 -0.30 0.67
C ARG A 74 11.84 0.09 1.80
N ARG A 75 12.85 0.90 1.50
CA ARG A 75 13.91 1.31 2.45
C ARG A 75 13.63 2.60 3.22
N GLN A 76 12.52 3.30 2.98
CA GLN A 76 12.25 4.58 3.68
C GLN A 76 11.25 4.40 4.83
N PRO A 77 11.72 4.24 6.09
CA PRO A 77 10.85 4.22 7.26
C PRO A 77 10.53 5.66 7.66
N ILE A 78 9.55 6.28 7.00
CA ILE A 78 9.19 7.67 7.31
C ILE A 78 7.77 7.69 7.86
N GLY A 79 7.66 7.90 9.18
CA GLY A 79 6.50 8.45 9.87
C GLY A 79 5.21 7.64 9.94
N PHE A 80 4.93 6.74 9.00
CA PHE A 80 3.72 5.94 9.00
C PHE A 80 4.04 4.56 9.57
N LEU A 81 4.00 4.42 10.90
CA LEU A 81 3.84 3.08 11.46
C LEU A 81 2.50 2.54 10.92
N ARG A 82 2.56 1.41 10.21
CA ARG A 82 1.35 0.75 9.69
C ARG A 82 0.32 0.62 10.83
N PRO A 83 -0.99 0.83 10.62
CA PRO A 83 -2.00 0.60 11.65
C PRO A 83 -1.91 -0.80 12.29
N SER A 84 -1.51 -1.80 11.50
CA SER A 84 -1.20 -3.16 11.95
C SER A 84 0.05 -3.24 12.84
N GLU A 85 1.11 -2.48 12.56
CA GLU A 85 2.31 -2.36 13.41
C GLU A 85 2.05 -1.51 14.65
N LEU A 86 1.23 -0.45 14.57
CA LEU A 86 0.73 0.31 15.72
C LEU A 86 -0.03 -0.60 16.71
N ARG A 87 -0.76 -1.61 16.23
CA ARG A 87 -1.43 -2.60 17.09
C ARG A 87 -0.43 -3.49 17.83
N LYS A 88 0.63 -3.95 17.14
CA LYS A 88 1.73 -4.70 17.77
C LYS A 88 2.51 -3.85 18.76
N VAL A 89 2.83 -2.61 18.39
CA VAL A 89 3.58 -1.67 19.22
C VAL A 89 2.76 -1.23 20.43
N LYS A 90 1.43 -0.99 20.31
CA LYS A 90 0.55 -0.78 21.47
C LYS A 90 0.48 -2.00 22.39
N SER A 91 0.40 -3.22 21.84
CA SER A 91 0.45 -4.45 22.63
C SER A 91 1.79 -4.62 23.36
N LEU A 92 2.89 -4.22 22.74
CA LEU A 92 4.25 -4.28 23.30
C LEU A 92 4.51 -3.18 24.35
N ILE A 93 3.99 -1.96 24.14
CA ILE A 93 4.05 -0.84 25.10
C ILE A 93 3.15 -1.11 26.32
N LEU A 94 2.03 -1.80 26.14
CA LEU A 94 1.19 -2.24 27.26
C LEU A 94 1.79 -3.42 28.04
N SER A 95 2.66 -4.24 27.42
CA SER A 95 3.34 -5.37 28.08
C SER A 95 4.69 -5.01 28.72
N CYS A 96 5.42 -4.07 28.14
CA CYS A 96 6.59 -3.44 28.75
C CYS A 96 6.12 -2.13 29.38
N GLY A 97 5.82 -2.11 30.69
CA GLY A 97 5.28 -0.95 31.41
C GLY A 97 6.12 0.32 31.29
N PHE A 98 6.05 0.99 30.15
CA PHE A 98 6.56 2.33 29.88
C PHE A 98 5.37 3.29 29.94
N TYR A 99 4.76 3.37 31.14
CA TYR A 99 4.01 4.54 31.56
C TYR A 99 4.99 5.42 32.34
N VAL A 100 5.55 6.41 31.65
CA VAL A 100 5.73 7.76 32.17
C VAL A 100 5.07 8.70 31.17
#